data_AF-A0A0C2W1G5-F1
#
_entry.id   AF-A0A0C2W1G5-F1
#
_cell.length_a   1.000
_cell.length_b   1.000
_cell.length_c   1.000
_cell.angle_alpha   90.00
_cell.angle_beta   90.00
_cell.angle_gamma   90.00
#
_symmetry.space_group_name_H-M   'P 1'
#
loop_
_entity.id
_entity.type
_entity.pdbx_description
1 polymer ?
#
loop_
_entity_poly.entity_id
_entity_poly.type
_entity_poly.pdbx_seq_one_letter_code
_entity_poly.pdbx_strand_id
1 'polypeptide(L)'
;MLAIDRTLLAKLEEAKSYFEEVYGAIDSAKYHEKDASVRGDVGLEITTFQSIIAECKEEVASNTIEEIVQILEVVYHLSLQKGTVEPIRQKLTQIDEKFLHLRRDEVTIDEERLRRYREDIVLLDSIVEAIGVRRKALEAKKEWLFFRDTALLEQYEMYAKSFAQHVERVTILFSFHSALLGNYIVESFHYLYLFFSYAISYFIATGNALVLVEIAASIDRYVEVMRPLRKSGALKREYLRNSYVMQELGLLREQILRFAA
;
A
#
# COMPACT_ATOMS: atom_id res chain seq x y z
N MET A 1 -0.78 37.84 -18.66
CA MET A 1 -1.28 36.49 -19.01
C MET A 1 -0.17 35.68 -19.67
N LEU A 2 0.33 36.08 -20.85
CA LEU A 2 1.42 35.38 -21.56
C LEU A 2 2.71 35.11 -20.76
N ALA A 3 3.11 36.03 -19.87
CA ALA A 3 4.28 35.79 -19.00
C ALA A 3 4.04 34.68 -17.96
N ILE A 4 2.82 34.59 -17.43
CA ILE A 4 2.42 33.57 -16.44
C ILE A 4 2.36 32.20 -17.13
N ASP A 5 1.78 32.13 -18.34
CA ASP A 5 1.70 30.88 -19.10
C ASP A 5 3.10 30.39 -19.52
N ARG A 6 4.03 31.29 -19.90
CA ARG A 6 5.42 30.92 -20.18
C ARG A 6 6.15 30.33 -18.97
N THR A 7 6.01 30.96 -17.80
CA THR A 7 6.61 30.42 -16.57
C THR A 7 5.99 29.09 -16.17
N LEU A 8 4.68 28.94 -16.34
CA LEU A 8 4.00 27.68 -16.05
C LEU A 8 4.45 26.56 -16.99
N LEU A 9 4.53 26.81 -18.30
CA LEU A 9 5.02 25.84 -19.28
C LEU A 9 6.47 25.44 -19.00
N ALA A 10 7.34 26.37 -18.61
CA ALA A 10 8.71 26.04 -18.22
C ALA A 10 8.74 25.07 -17.02
N LYS A 11 7.93 25.33 -15.98
CA LYS A 11 7.79 24.43 -14.84
C LYS A 11 7.21 23.06 -15.21
N LEU A 12 6.27 23.02 -16.16
CA LEU A 12 5.73 21.75 -16.68
C LEU A 12 6.79 20.97 -17.46
N GLU A 13 7.66 21.63 -18.22
CA GLU A 13 8.77 20.96 -18.91
C GLU A 13 9.82 20.42 -17.93
N GLU A 14 10.17 21.19 -16.90
CA GLU A 14 11.05 20.74 -15.81
C GLU A 14 10.49 19.51 -15.11
N ALA A 15 9.21 19.56 -14.71
CA ALA A 15 8.54 18.43 -14.06
C ALA A 15 8.45 17.20 -14.98
N LYS A 16 8.12 17.40 -16.26
CA LYS A 16 8.08 16.33 -17.25
C LYS A 16 9.45 15.67 -17.40
N SER A 17 10.52 16.46 -17.50
CA SER A 17 11.88 15.95 -17.63
C SER A 17 12.29 15.13 -16.40
N TYR A 18 11.95 15.59 -15.20
CA TYR A 18 12.17 14.82 -13.98
C TYR A 18 11.44 13.46 -13.99
N PHE A 19 10.14 13.44 -14.31
CA PHE A 19 9.39 12.17 -14.32
C PHE A 19 9.78 11.23 -15.47
N GLU A 20 10.28 11.76 -16.58
CA GLU A 20 10.85 10.94 -17.65
C GLU A 20 12.22 10.38 -17.27
N GLU A 21 13.04 11.10 -16.53
CA GLU A 21 14.29 10.56 -15.97
C GLU A 21 14.02 9.43 -14.96
N VAL A 22 13.07 9.65 -14.05
CA VAL A 22 12.75 8.69 -12.98
C VAL A 22 11.99 7.47 -13.52
N TYR A 23 11.04 7.68 -14.43
CA TYR A 23 10.09 6.64 -14.86
C TYR A 23 10.10 6.31 -16.36
N GLY A 24 10.85 7.03 -17.19
CA GLY A 24 10.84 6.89 -18.65
C GLY A 24 11.48 5.59 -19.16
N ALA A 25 12.44 5.03 -18.41
CA ALA A 25 13.09 3.76 -18.76
C ALA A 25 12.25 2.52 -18.38
N ILE A 26 11.08 2.70 -17.76
CA ILE A 26 10.26 1.59 -17.30
C ILE A 26 9.50 1.02 -18.49
N ASP A 27 9.91 -0.17 -18.90
CA ASP A 27 9.15 -0.99 -19.83
C ASP A 27 7.93 -1.57 -19.09
N SER A 28 6.79 -0.86 -19.16
CA SER A 28 5.53 -1.28 -18.54
C SER A 28 5.10 -2.68 -18.98
N ALA A 29 5.53 -3.15 -20.16
CA ALA A 29 5.24 -4.51 -20.64
C ALA A 29 5.94 -5.60 -19.82
N LYS A 30 7.02 -5.28 -19.08
CA LYS A 30 7.65 -6.20 -18.12
C LYS A 30 6.86 -6.34 -16.81
N TYR A 31 6.02 -5.34 -16.50
CA TYR A 31 5.27 -5.24 -15.25
C TYR A 31 3.78 -5.52 -15.41
N HIS A 32 3.30 -5.58 -16.66
CA HIS A 32 2.09 -6.31 -16.97
C HIS A 32 2.39 -7.79 -16.75
N GLU A 33 1.95 -8.33 -15.61
CA GLU A 33 1.83 -9.77 -15.48
C GLU A 33 1.12 -10.31 -16.71
N LYS A 34 1.80 -11.21 -17.43
CA LYS A 34 1.11 -12.17 -18.26
C LYS A 34 0.03 -12.76 -17.36
N ASP A 35 -1.23 -12.50 -17.70
CA ASP A 35 -2.39 -13.26 -17.25
C ASP A 35 -2.18 -14.72 -17.69
N ALA A 36 -1.26 -15.43 -17.05
CA ALA A 36 -1.30 -16.86 -16.98
C ALA A 36 -2.53 -17.12 -16.12
N SER A 37 -3.64 -17.37 -16.80
CA SER A 37 -4.82 -18.01 -16.24
C SER A 37 -4.40 -19.31 -15.54
N VAL A 38 -3.90 -19.18 -14.31
CA VAL A 38 -3.76 -20.30 -13.40
C VAL A 38 -5.19 -20.68 -13.07
N ARG A 39 -5.73 -21.62 -13.86
CA ARG A 39 -7.00 -22.30 -13.62
C ARG A 39 -6.87 -23.01 -12.28
N GLY A 40 -7.22 -22.31 -11.21
CA GLY A 40 -7.40 -22.86 -9.88
C GLY A 40 -8.68 -22.26 -9.32
N ASP A 41 -9.42 -23.07 -8.57
CA ASP A 41 -10.68 -22.65 -7.97
C ASP A 41 -10.40 -21.64 -6.84
N VAL A 42 -10.60 -20.36 -7.13
CA VAL A 42 -10.46 -19.25 -6.17
C VAL A 42 -11.33 -19.48 -4.93
N GLY A 43 -12.50 -20.11 -5.11
CA GLY A 43 -13.41 -20.43 -4.02
C GLY A 43 -12.79 -21.44 -3.06
N LEU A 44 -12.15 -22.49 -3.58
CA LEU A 44 -11.47 -23.50 -2.77
C LEU A 44 -10.37 -22.87 -1.92
N GLU A 45 -9.53 -22.03 -2.52
CA GLU A 45 -8.40 -21.41 -1.81
C GLU A 45 -8.82 -20.40 -0.74
N ILE A 46 -9.86 -19.60 -1.02
CA ILE A 46 -10.43 -18.71 -0.01
C ILE A 46 -11.02 -19.54 1.14
N THR A 47 -11.72 -20.63 0.83
CA THR A 47 -12.31 -21.51 1.86
C THR A 47 -11.21 -22.16 2.70
N THR A 48 -10.13 -22.63 2.08
CA THR A 48 -8.95 -23.16 2.80
C THR A 48 -8.34 -22.10 3.69
N PHE A 49 -8.15 -20.88 3.18
CA PHE A 49 -7.59 -19.77 3.96
C PHE A 49 -8.50 -19.38 5.14
N GLN A 50 -9.81 -19.37 4.94
CA GLN A 50 -10.80 -19.15 6.00
C GLN A 50 -10.75 -20.24 7.08
N SER A 51 -10.59 -21.51 6.68
CA SER A 51 -10.42 -22.63 7.62
C SER A 51 -9.19 -22.43 8.49
N ILE A 52 -8.04 -22.12 7.88
CA ILE A 52 -6.78 -21.88 8.61
C ILE A 52 -6.97 -20.75 9.63
N ILE A 53 -7.62 -19.65 9.26
CA ILE A 53 -7.85 -18.53 10.18
C ILE A 53 -8.88 -18.85 11.26
N ALA A 54 -9.90 -19.66 10.95
CA ALA A 54 -10.82 -20.17 11.96
C ALA A 54 -10.10 -21.04 13.00
N GLU A 55 -9.22 -21.95 12.54
CA GLU A 55 -8.38 -22.77 13.41
C GLU A 55 -7.47 -21.89 14.30
N CYS A 56 -6.83 -20.87 13.74
CA CYS A 56 -6.04 -19.92 14.54
C CYS A 56 -6.89 -19.17 15.58
N LYS A 57 -8.13 -18.80 15.26
CA LYS A 57 -9.05 -18.14 16.20
C LYS A 57 -9.44 -19.06 17.35
N GLU A 58 -9.74 -20.31 17.05
CA GLU A 58 -10.04 -21.33 18.05
C GLU A 58 -8.84 -21.61 18.95
N GLU A 59 -7.65 -21.75 18.37
CA GLU A 59 -6.38 -21.91 19.10
C GLU A 59 -6.20 -20.76 20.10
N VAL A 60 -6.20 -19.50 19.63
CA VAL A 60 -6.03 -18.32 20.47
C VAL A 60 -7.09 -18.25 21.58
N ALA A 61 -8.36 -18.56 21.27
CA ALA A 61 -9.44 -18.52 22.25
C ALA A 61 -9.34 -19.62 23.32
N SER A 62 -8.69 -20.73 22.99
CA SER A 62 -8.50 -21.87 23.89
C SER A 62 -7.34 -21.70 24.87
N ASN A 63 -6.40 -20.79 24.58
CA ASN A 63 -5.22 -20.59 25.41
C ASN A 63 -5.47 -19.69 26.61
N THR A 64 -4.94 -20.12 27.76
CA THR A 64 -4.82 -19.30 28.97
C THR A 64 -3.75 -18.22 28.81
N ILE A 65 -3.78 -17.18 29.65
CA ILE A 65 -2.75 -16.12 29.61
C ILE A 65 -1.35 -16.69 29.86
N GLU A 66 -1.21 -17.67 30.75
CA GLU A 66 0.06 -18.35 31.03
C GLU A 66 0.61 -19.08 29.80
N GLU A 67 -0.24 -19.77 29.04
CA GLU A 67 0.14 -20.43 27.79
C GLU A 67 0.52 -19.41 26.72
N ILE A 68 -0.23 -18.31 26.60
CA ILE A 68 0.08 -17.21 25.67
C ILE A 68 1.46 -16.63 25.97
N VAL A 69 1.80 -16.41 27.24
CA VAL A 69 3.14 -15.95 27.66
C VAL A 69 4.21 -16.95 27.19
N GLN A 70 4.00 -18.25 27.41
CA GLN A 70 4.95 -19.26 26.97
C GLN A 70 5.11 -19.27 25.45
N ILE A 71 4.02 -19.14 24.68
CA ILE A 71 4.08 -19.09 23.22
C ILE A 71 4.87 -17.86 22.75
N LEU A 72 4.58 -16.68 23.31
CA LEU A 72 5.30 -15.45 22.98
C LEU A 72 6.80 -15.54 23.33
N GLU A 73 7.15 -16.06 24.50
CA GLU A 73 8.53 -16.20 24.93
C GLU A 73 9.31 -17.28 24.16
N VAL A 74 8.69 -18.45 23.91
CA VAL A 74 9.36 -19.60 23.30
C VAL A 74 9.34 -19.54 21.78
N VAL A 75 8.17 -19.35 21.17
CA VAL A 75 8.00 -19.39 19.71
C VAL A 75 8.40 -18.07 19.07
N TYR A 76 8.06 -16.95 19.71
CA TYR A 76 8.37 -15.62 19.19
C TYR A 76 9.62 -15.00 19.79
N HIS A 77 10.29 -15.66 20.75
CA HIS A 77 11.51 -15.18 21.39
C HIS A 77 11.35 -13.77 22.00
N LEU A 78 10.18 -13.51 22.55
CA LEU A 78 9.78 -12.18 23.01
C LEU A 78 9.86 -12.10 24.53
N SER A 79 10.79 -11.34 25.06
CA SER A 79 10.93 -11.16 26.51
C SER A 79 9.84 -10.23 27.05
N LEU A 80 8.88 -10.78 27.82
CA LEU A 80 7.73 -10.05 28.35
C LEU A 80 7.99 -9.47 29.76
N GLN A 81 9.09 -8.75 29.92
CA GLN A 81 9.35 -8.03 31.18
C GLN A 81 8.30 -6.94 31.40
N LYS A 82 7.71 -6.90 32.60
CA LYS A 82 6.67 -5.91 32.93
C LYS A 82 7.19 -4.49 32.72
N GLY A 83 6.41 -3.69 31.99
CA GLY A 83 6.64 -2.25 31.82
C GLY A 83 7.69 -1.85 30.78
N THR A 84 8.24 -2.79 30.01
CA THR A 84 9.17 -2.48 28.91
C THR A 84 8.49 -2.65 27.56
N VAL A 85 8.61 -1.63 26.71
CA VAL A 85 8.07 -1.64 25.32
C VAL A 85 9.12 -2.12 24.32
N GLU A 86 10.39 -1.95 24.66
CA GLU A 86 11.51 -2.14 23.76
C GLU A 86 11.62 -3.56 23.17
N PRO A 87 11.41 -4.66 23.93
CA PRO A 87 11.44 -6.00 23.35
C PRO A 87 10.38 -6.21 22.26
N ILE A 88 9.18 -5.65 22.47
CA ILE A 88 8.11 -5.71 21.46
C ILE A 88 8.47 -4.89 20.25
N ARG A 89 8.94 -3.65 20.44
CA ARG A 89 9.31 -2.78 19.34
C ARG A 89 10.36 -3.43 18.46
N GLN A 90 11.41 -4.00 19.06
CA GLN A 90 12.44 -4.73 18.33
C GLN A 90 11.87 -5.94 17.57
N LYS A 91 10.96 -6.68 18.19
CA LYS A 91 10.32 -7.82 17.54
C LYS A 91 9.44 -7.39 16.36
N LEU A 92 8.66 -6.32 16.52
CA LEU A 92 7.87 -5.73 15.44
C LEU A 92 8.77 -5.28 14.30
N THR A 93 9.86 -4.56 14.58
CA THR A 93 10.83 -4.17 13.55
C THR A 93 11.39 -5.37 12.79
N GLN A 94 11.77 -6.46 13.47
CA GLN A 94 12.25 -7.68 12.81
C GLN A 94 11.19 -8.33 11.91
N ILE A 95 9.94 -8.34 12.34
CA ILE A 95 8.82 -8.88 11.56
C ILE A 95 8.54 -7.96 10.36
N ASP A 96 8.54 -6.65 10.56
CA ASP A 96 8.35 -5.65 9.51
C ASP A 96 9.47 -5.72 8.46
N GLU A 97 10.74 -5.81 8.87
CA GLU A 97 11.88 -6.00 7.95
C GLU A 97 11.75 -7.27 7.12
N LYS A 98 11.19 -8.34 7.70
CA LYS A 98 10.97 -9.58 6.97
C LYS A 98 9.86 -9.44 5.93
N PHE A 99 8.73 -8.82 6.28
CA PHE A 99 7.52 -8.87 5.46
C PHE A 99 7.26 -7.64 4.60
N LEU A 100 7.82 -6.49 4.97
CA LEU A 100 7.65 -5.22 4.26
C LEU A 100 8.87 -4.84 3.43
N HIS A 101 9.90 -5.68 3.40
CA HIS A 101 11.11 -5.45 2.60
C HIS A 101 11.45 -6.71 1.81
N LEU A 102 11.52 -6.57 0.48
CA LEU A 102 11.83 -7.65 -0.43
C LEU A 102 12.95 -7.21 -1.40
N ARG A 103 14.02 -7.99 -1.46
CA ARG A 103 15.10 -7.79 -2.45
C ARG A 103 14.90 -8.75 -3.62
N ARG A 104 14.73 -8.21 -4.83
CA ARG A 104 14.70 -8.98 -6.09
C ARG A 104 15.54 -8.26 -7.13
N ASP A 105 16.46 -8.99 -7.76
CA ASP A 105 17.20 -8.54 -8.95
C ASP A 105 17.72 -7.09 -8.82
N GLU A 106 18.45 -6.80 -7.74
CA GLU A 106 19.03 -5.48 -7.41
C GLU A 106 18.03 -4.37 -7.03
N VAL A 107 16.72 -4.65 -7.10
CA VAL A 107 15.65 -3.74 -6.69
C VAL A 107 15.20 -4.08 -5.26
N THR A 108 15.34 -3.11 -4.36
CA THR A 108 14.67 -3.17 -3.05
C THR A 108 13.24 -2.67 -3.22
N ILE A 109 12.28 -3.54 -2.90
CA ILE A 109 10.86 -3.25 -2.83
C ILE A 109 10.53 -3.16 -1.34
N ASP A 110 10.19 -1.96 -0.90
CA ASP A 110 9.83 -1.69 0.48
C ASP A 110 8.60 -0.77 0.56
N GLU A 111 8.05 -0.68 1.77
CA GLU A 111 6.94 0.22 2.11
C GLU A 111 7.23 1.68 1.73
N GLU A 112 8.46 2.16 1.97
CA GLU A 112 8.86 3.54 1.69
C GLU A 112 8.82 3.86 0.18
N ARG A 113 9.17 2.90 -0.66
CA ARG A 113 9.05 3.01 -2.11
C ARG A 113 7.59 3.02 -2.55
N LEU A 114 6.73 2.19 -1.95
CA LEU A 114 5.30 2.22 -2.23
C LEU A 114 4.65 3.54 -1.81
N ARG A 115 5.06 4.10 -0.66
CA ARG A 115 4.63 5.42 -0.18
C ARG A 115 5.02 6.52 -1.18
N ARG A 116 6.27 6.53 -1.65
CA ARG A 116 6.74 7.47 -2.68
C ARG A 116 5.94 7.37 -3.98
N TYR A 117 5.66 6.15 -4.46
CA TYR A 117 4.82 5.98 -5.65
C TYR A 117 3.40 6.53 -5.45
N ARG A 118 2.79 6.30 -4.28
CA ARG A 118 1.48 6.86 -3.94
C ARG A 118 1.50 8.39 -3.94
N GLU A 119 2.52 8.99 -3.35
CA GLU A 119 2.72 10.45 -3.33
C GLU A 119 2.91 11.02 -4.75
N ASP A 120 3.76 10.39 -5.57
CA ASP A 120 3.99 10.79 -6.96
C ASP A 120 2.75 10.68 -7.82
N ILE A 121 1.93 9.64 -7.64
CA ILE A 121 0.65 9.48 -8.35
C ILE A 121 -0.31 10.61 -7.99
N VAL A 122 -0.46 10.93 -6.70
CA VAL A 122 -1.32 12.04 -6.25
C VAL A 122 -0.83 13.38 -6.80
N LEU A 123 0.48 13.60 -6.79
CA LEU A 123 1.08 14.82 -7.35
C LEU A 123 0.84 14.93 -8.86
N LEU A 124 1.07 13.85 -9.61
CA LEU A 124 0.87 13.81 -11.06
C LEU A 124 -0.61 13.99 -11.43
N ASP A 125 -1.53 13.32 -10.73
CA ASP A 125 -2.98 13.49 -10.92
C ASP A 125 -3.38 14.96 -10.67
N SER A 126 -2.81 15.60 -9.64
CA SER A 126 -3.04 17.03 -9.34
C SER A 126 -2.51 17.95 -10.43
N ILE A 127 -1.35 17.63 -11.03
CA ILE A 127 -0.80 18.38 -12.17
C ILE A 127 -1.72 18.25 -13.39
N VAL A 128 -2.19 17.04 -13.70
CA VAL A 128 -3.13 16.79 -14.81
C VAL A 128 -4.43 17.58 -14.62
N GLU A 129 -4.98 17.57 -13.40
CA GLU A 129 -6.18 18.35 -13.07
C GLU A 129 -5.95 19.86 -13.24
N ALA A 130 -4.85 20.38 -12.70
CA ALA A 130 -4.50 21.80 -12.81
C ALA A 130 -4.35 22.25 -14.28
N ILE A 131 -3.71 21.42 -15.12
CA ILE A 131 -3.63 21.65 -16.57
C ILE A 131 -5.04 21.66 -17.18
N GLY A 132 -5.90 20.71 -16.81
CA GLY A 132 -7.28 20.64 -17.28
C GLY A 132 -8.11 21.88 -16.92
N VAL A 133 -7.98 22.39 -15.69
CA VAL A 133 -8.61 23.63 -15.25
C VAL A 133 -8.08 24.82 -16.05
N ARG A 134 -6.76 24.92 -16.24
CA ARG A 134 -6.15 26.00 -17.03
C ARG A 134 -6.63 25.97 -18.47
N ARG A 135 -6.70 24.80 -19.09
CA ARG A 135 -7.17 24.62 -20.47
C ARG A 135 -8.63 25.06 -20.63
N LYS A 136 -9.53 24.60 -19.74
CA LYS A 136 -10.93 25.04 -19.74
C LYS A 136 -11.08 26.55 -19.56
N ALA A 137 -10.25 27.16 -18.72
CA ALA A 137 -10.25 28.62 -18.54
C ALA A 137 -9.78 29.38 -19.78
N LEU A 138 -8.87 28.81 -20.58
CA LEU A 138 -8.47 29.36 -21.88
C LEU A 138 -9.60 29.16 -22.92
N GLU A 139 -10.22 27.98 -22.98
CA GLU A 139 -11.35 27.68 -23.89
C GLU A 139 -12.60 28.51 -23.60
N ALA A 140 -12.86 28.88 -22.34
CA ALA A 140 -14.03 29.66 -21.94
C ALA A 140 -13.93 31.15 -22.31
N LYS A 141 -12.73 31.68 -22.55
CA LYS A 141 -12.49 33.08 -22.96
C LYS A 141 -12.75 33.33 -24.45
N LYS A 142 -13.69 32.57 -25.02
CA LYS A 142 -14.04 32.38 -26.44
C LYS A 142 -14.49 33.62 -27.24
N GLU A 143 -14.11 34.84 -26.85
CA GLU A 143 -14.24 36.05 -27.67
C GLU A 143 -12.99 36.39 -28.50
N TRP A 144 -11.89 35.64 -28.43
CA TRP A 144 -10.65 36.01 -29.14
C TRP A 144 -10.25 34.97 -30.20
N LEU A 145 -10.69 35.26 -31.43
CA LEU A 145 -10.17 34.69 -32.68
C LEU A 145 -8.68 35.07 -32.87
N PHE A 146 -7.95 34.25 -33.62
CA PHE A 146 -6.56 34.38 -34.08
C PHE A 146 -5.49 33.55 -33.34
N PHE A 147 -5.28 32.32 -33.83
CA PHE A 147 -4.05 31.50 -33.98
C PHE A 147 -3.01 31.34 -32.84
N ARG A 148 -2.95 32.24 -31.85
CA ARG A 148 -1.90 32.27 -30.83
C ARG A 148 -2.22 31.37 -29.63
N ASP A 149 -3.50 31.20 -29.33
CA ASP A 149 -3.97 30.35 -28.24
C ASP A 149 -4.16 28.88 -28.65
N THR A 150 -4.27 28.56 -29.94
CA THR A 150 -4.32 27.16 -30.42
C THR A 150 -3.03 26.42 -30.12
N ALA A 151 -1.86 27.01 -30.40
CA ALA A 151 -0.56 26.39 -30.07
C ALA A 151 -0.36 26.23 -28.55
N LEU A 152 -0.90 27.17 -27.75
CA LEU A 152 -0.83 27.09 -26.29
C LEU A 152 -1.74 25.98 -25.74
N LEU A 153 -2.96 25.86 -26.27
CA LEU A 153 -3.89 24.77 -25.94
C LEU A 153 -3.32 23.40 -26.32
N GLU A 154 -2.70 23.29 -27.51
CA GLU A 154 -2.01 22.08 -27.96
C GLU A 154 -0.85 21.71 -27.02
N GLN A 155 -0.07 22.68 -26.55
CA GLN A 155 1.00 22.43 -25.58
C GLN A 155 0.45 21.91 -24.25
N TYR A 156 -0.61 22.52 -23.71
CA TYR A 156 -1.25 22.01 -22.49
C TYR A 156 -1.83 20.62 -22.68
N GLU A 157 -2.41 20.31 -23.84
CA GLU A 157 -2.89 18.97 -24.15
C GLU A 157 -1.75 17.94 -24.24
N MET A 158 -0.62 18.32 -24.85
CA MET A 158 0.58 17.49 -24.90
C MET A 158 1.10 17.20 -23.48
N TYR A 159 1.20 18.22 -22.61
CA TYR A 159 1.61 18.01 -21.22
C TYR A 159 0.63 17.15 -20.45
N ALA A 160 -0.68 17.39 -20.57
CA ALA A 160 -1.70 16.59 -19.90
C ALA A 160 -1.60 15.10 -20.30
N LYS A 161 -1.40 14.81 -21.59
CA LYS A 161 -1.18 13.44 -22.09
C LYS A 161 0.10 12.84 -21.52
N SER A 162 1.20 13.59 -21.53
CA SER A 162 2.49 13.14 -20.98
C SER A 162 2.38 12.79 -19.50
N PHE A 163 1.84 13.69 -18.67
CA PHE A 163 1.66 13.44 -17.24
C PHE A 163 0.68 12.29 -16.97
N ALA A 164 -0.41 12.17 -17.74
CA ALA A 164 -1.31 11.02 -17.63
C ALA A 164 -0.62 9.68 -17.93
N GLN A 165 0.31 9.64 -18.89
CA GLN A 165 1.13 8.46 -19.15
C GLN A 165 2.07 8.15 -17.99
N HIS A 166 2.67 9.16 -17.35
CA HIS A 166 3.46 8.95 -16.13
C HIS A 166 2.59 8.42 -14.98
N VAL A 167 1.40 8.97 -14.76
CA VAL A 167 0.43 8.44 -13.77
C VAL A 167 0.20 6.94 -14.00
N GLU A 168 -0.05 6.55 -15.24
CA GLU A 168 -0.28 5.14 -15.60
C GLU A 168 0.96 4.28 -15.30
N ARG A 169 2.16 4.71 -15.72
CA ARG A 169 3.41 3.98 -15.46
C ARG A 169 3.67 3.78 -13.96
N VAL A 170 3.55 4.84 -13.16
CA VAL A 170 3.78 4.75 -11.71
C VAL A 170 2.69 3.90 -11.04
N THR A 171 1.44 3.99 -11.51
CA THR A 171 0.34 3.14 -11.00
C THR A 171 0.59 1.66 -11.27
N ILE A 172 1.12 1.31 -12.45
CA ILE A 172 1.50 -0.07 -12.79
C ILE A 172 2.60 -0.57 -11.84
N LEU A 173 3.66 0.23 -11.64
CA LEU A 173 4.73 -0.12 -10.70
C LEU A 173 4.23 -0.31 -9.27
N PHE A 174 3.42 0.64 -8.79
CA PHE A 174 2.82 0.55 -7.46
C PHE A 174 2.03 -0.74 -7.33
N SER A 175 1.15 -1.03 -8.29
CA SER A 175 0.28 -2.20 -8.25
C SER A 175 1.09 -3.50 -8.25
N PHE A 176 2.14 -3.57 -9.06
CA PHE A 176 3.04 -4.72 -9.11
C PHE A 176 3.84 -4.91 -7.80
N HIS A 177 4.47 -3.85 -7.28
CA HIS A 177 5.24 -3.93 -6.03
C HIS A 177 4.35 -4.22 -4.81
N SER A 178 3.15 -3.61 -4.77
CA SER A 178 2.13 -3.86 -3.75
C SER A 178 1.64 -5.30 -3.81
N ALA A 179 1.41 -5.86 -5.01
CA ALA A 179 1.05 -7.27 -5.18
C ALA A 179 2.17 -8.20 -4.71
N LEU A 180 3.45 -7.90 -5.01
CA LEU A 180 4.58 -8.71 -4.56
C LEU A 180 4.69 -8.77 -3.03
N LEU A 181 4.66 -7.61 -2.35
CA LEU A 181 4.69 -7.57 -0.89
C LEU A 181 3.41 -8.18 -0.29
N GLY A 182 2.25 -7.86 -0.87
CA GLY A 182 0.97 -8.41 -0.45
C GLY A 182 0.93 -9.94 -0.51
N ASN A 183 1.40 -10.54 -1.61
CA ASN A 183 1.47 -12.00 -1.74
C ASN A 183 2.37 -12.61 -0.68
N TYR A 184 3.51 -11.99 -0.38
CA TYR A 184 4.41 -12.46 0.68
C TYR A 184 3.76 -12.41 2.08
N ILE A 185 2.98 -11.35 2.36
CA ILE A 185 2.19 -11.22 3.58
C ILE A 185 1.10 -12.30 3.64
N VAL A 186 0.35 -12.52 2.54
CA VAL A 186 -0.72 -13.52 2.47
C VAL A 186 -0.16 -14.93 2.72
N GLU A 187 0.94 -15.30 2.09
CA GLU A 187 1.57 -16.62 2.25
C GLU A 187 1.98 -16.90 3.71
N SER A 188 2.35 -15.86 4.44
CA SER A 188 2.79 -15.97 5.84
C SER A 188 1.75 -15.46 6.85
N PHE A 189 0.51 -15.27 6.42
CA PHE A 189 -0.49 -14.57 7.24
C PHE A 189 -0.83 -15.32 8.53
N HIS A 190 -0.86 -16.66 8.51
CA HIS A 190 -1.10 -17.46 9.72
C HIS A 190 -0.13 -17.11 10.86
N TYR A 191 1.16 -16.95 10.53
CA TYR A 191 2.21 -16.60 11.50
C TYR A 191 2.00 -15.18 12.06
N LEU A 192 1.71 -14.22 11.17
CA LEU A 192 1.41 -12.84 11.57
C LEU A 192 0.14 -12.77 12.44
N TYR A 193 -0.90 -13.49 12.04
CA TYR A 193 -2.19 -13.53 12.72
C TYR A 193 -2.04 -14.07 14.14
N LEU A 194 -1.37 -15.22 14.33
CA LEU A 194 -1.12 -15.79 15.65
C LEU A 194 -0.27 -14.86 16.51
N PHE A 195 0.82 -14.31 15.97
CA PHE A 195 1.67 -13.36 16.69
C PHE A 195 0.86 -12.17 17.22
N PHE A 196 0.13 -11.48 16.34
CA PHE A 196 -0.65 -10.32 16.72
C PHE A 196 -1.76 -10.69 17.69
N SER A 197 -2.47 -11.79 17.46
CA SER A 197 -3.57 -12.23 18.34
C SER A 197 -3.08 -12.52 19.75
N TYR A 198 -1.97 -13.26 19.89
CA TYR A 198 -1.37 -13.55 21.20
C TYR A 198 -0.84 -12.29 21.89
N ALA A 199 -0.13 -11.43 21.16
CA ALA A 199 0.38 -10.19 21.71
C ALA A 199 -0.75 -9.28 22.19
N ILE A 200 -1.80 -9.08 21.37
CA ILE A 200 -2.96 -8.26 21.71
C ILE A 200 -3.65 -8.82 22.96
N SER A 201 -3.97 -10.11 23.00
CA SER A 201 -4.61 -10.75 24.15
C SER A 201 -3.81 -10.55 25.44
N TYR A 202 -2.49 -10.78 25.39
CA TYR A 202 -1.62 -10.57 26.54
C TYR A 202 -1.56 -9.11 27.00
N PHE A 203 -1.40 -8.15 26.08
CA PHE A 203 -1.27 -6.74 26.45
C PHE A 203 -2.58 -6.06 26.83
N ILE A 204 -3.73 -6.57 26.37
CA ILE A 204 -5.05 -6.24 26.91
C ILE A 204 -5.15 -6.73 28.36
N ALA A 205 -4.82 -8.00 28.63
CA ALA A 205 -4.92 -8.58 29.97
C ALA A 205 -4.00 -7.90 30.99
N THR A 206 -2.84 -7.41 30.54
CA THR A 206 -1.86 -6.71 31.39
C THR A 206 -2.01 -5.18 31.39
N GLY A 207 -2.93 -4.63 30.61
CA GLY A 207 -3.23 -3.20 30.59
C GLY A 207 -2.16 -2.31 29.96
N ASN A 208 -1.32 -2.82 29.05
CA ASN A 208 -0.22 -2.07 28.45
C ASN A 208 -0.66 -1.36 27.15
N ALA A 209 -1.32 -0.22 27.30
CA ALA A 209 -1.84 0.56 26.17
C ALA A 209 -0.75 1.00 25.17
N LEU A 210 0.45 1.35 25.65
CA LEU A 210 1.53 1.84 24.79
C LEU A 210 2.00 0.75 23.81
N VAL A 211 2.14 -0.49 24.27
CA VAL A 211 2.48 -1.62 23.40
C VAL A 211 1.37 -1.90 22.39
N LEU A 212 0.11 -1.81 22.81
CA LEU A 212 -1.02 -2.00 21.91
C LEU A 212 -1.04 -0.95 20.77
N VAL A 213 -0.63 0.30 21.04
CA VAL A 213 -0.49 1.33 20.00
C VAL A 213 0.61 0.96 18.99
N GLU A 214 1.75 0.45 19.43
CA GLU A 214 2.85 0.00 18.55
C GLU A 214 2.39 -1.17 17.66
N ILE A 215 1.63 -2.11 18.22
CA ILE A 215 1.04 -3.23 17.47
C ILE A 215 0.05 -2.71 16.43
N ALA A 216 -0.85 -1.78 16.80
CA ALA A 216 -1.81 -1.20 15.88
C ALA A 216 -1.12 -0.46 14.72
N ALA A 217 -0.02 0.26 15.01
CA ALA A 217 0.77 0.95 13.99
C ALA A 217 1.41 -0.03 13.00
N SER A 218 1.96 -1.16 13.46
CA SER A 218 2.48 -2.21 12.58
C SER A 218 1.37 -2.81 11.71
N ILE A 219 0.20 -3.11 12.29
CA ILE A 219 -0.98 -3.59 11.53
C ILE A 219 -1.40 -2.58 10.43
N ASP A 220 -1.44 -1.29 10.75
CA ASP A 220 -1.82 -0.25 9.78
C ASP A 220 -0.87 -0.21 8.57
N ARG A 221 0.43 -0.44 8.78
CA ARG A 221 1.45 -0.51 7.72
C ARG A 221 1.22 -1.67 6.77
N TYR A 222 0.89 -2.87 7.29
CA TYR A 222 0.51 -4.02 6.45
C TYR A 222 -0.72 -3.72 5.60
N VAL A 223 -1.76 -3.14 6.20
CA VAL A 223 -2.99 -2.77 5.49
C VAL A 223 -2.70 -1.74 4.40
N GLU A 224 -1.84 -0.75 4.67
CA GLU A 224 -1.46 0.27 3.69
C GLU A 224 -0.73 -0.30 2.48
N VAL A 225 0.24 -1.20 2.69
CA VAL A 225 1.00 -1.87 1.63
C VAL A 225 0.10 -2.75 0.75
N MET A 226 -0.88 -3.42 1.34
CA MET A 226 -1.83 -4.29 0.63
C MET A 226 -2.98 -3.52 -0.04
N ARG A 227 -3.19 -2.25 0.33
CA ARG A 227 -4.33 -1.47 -0.15
C ARG A 227 -4.13 -1.07 -1.61
N PRO A 228 -5.03 -1.48 -2.52
CA PRO A 228 -4.95 -1.07 -3.92
C PRO A 228 -5.13 0.45 -4.04
N LEU A 229 -4.40 1.08 -4.97
CA LEU A 229 -4.50 2.51 -5.25
C LEU A 229 -5.79 2.88 -5.99
N ARG A 230 -6.23 2.01 -6.90
CA ARG A 230 -7.46 2.19 -7.69
C ARG A 230 -8.27 0.91 -7.58
N LYS A 231 -9.58 1.03 -7.34
CA LYS A 231 -10.50 -0.10 -7.45
C LYS A 231 -10.54 -0.48 -8.94
N SER A 232 -9.71 -1.43 -9.38
CA SER A 232 -9.84 -1.94 -10.75
C SER A 232 -11.21 -2.59 -10.87
N GLY A 233 -11.97 -2.22 -11.92
CA GLY A 233 -13.32 -2.75 -12.14
C GLY A 233 -13.39 -4.27 -12.31
N ALA A 234 -12.25 -4.93 -12.53
CA ALA A 234 -12.09 -6.37 -12.41
C ALA A 234 -11.47 -6.71 -11.05
N LEU A 235 -12.21 -7.43 -10.21
CA LEU A 235 -11.68 -8.12 -9.03
C LEU A 235 -10.74 -9.23 -9.52
N LYS A 236 -9.44 -8.95 -9.62
CA LYS A 236 -8.43 -10.00 -9.78
C LYS A 236 -8.41 -10.87 -8.51
N ARG A 237 -8.15 -12.18 -8.68
CA ARG A 237 -8.08 -13.21 -7.62
C ARG A 237 -7.23 -12.78 -6.40
N GLU A 238 -6.10 -12.14 -6.66
CA GLU A 238 -5.17 -11.67 -5.64
C GLU A 238 -5.79 -10.60 -4.75
N TYR A 239 -6.67 -9.75 -5.30
CA TYR A 239 -7.38 -8.73 -4.52
C TYR A 239 -8.37 -9.34 -3.54
N LEU A 240 -8.96 -10.51 -3.81
CA LEU A 240 -9.88 -11.17 -2.89
C LEU A 240 -9.15 -11.70 -1.64
N ARG A 241 -8.01 -12.37 -1.83
CA ARG A 241 -7.17 -12.84 -0.71
C ARG A 241 -6.64 -11.67 0.11
N ASN A 242 -6.12 -10.64 -0.57
CA ASN A 242 -5.63 -9.43 0.10
C ASN A 242 -6.74 -8.76 0.90
N SER A 243 -7.95 -8.67 0.34
CA SER A 243 -9.11 -8.07 1.04
C SER A 243 -9.47 -8.83 2.31
N TYR A 244 -9.43 -10.17 2.27
CA TYR A 244 -9.70 -10.99 3.46
C TYR A 244 -8.60 -10.81 4.53
N VAL A 245 -7.33 -10.82 4.13
CA VAL A 245 -6.22 -10.55 5.07
C VAL A 245 -6.33 -9.15 5.68
N MET A 246 -6.59 -8.13 4.87
CA MET A 246 -6.82 -6.76 5.35
C MET A 246 -8.01 -6.69 6.32
N GLN A 247 -9.08 -7.45 6.07
CA GLN A 247 -10.23 -7.53 6.97
C GLN A 247 -9.84 -8.13 8.31
N GLU A 248 -9.13 -9.26 8.32
CA GLU A 248 -8.69 -9.93 9.55
C GLU A 248 -7.70 -9.07 10.37
N LEU A 249 -6.76 -8.40 9.70
CA LEU A 249 -5.89 -7.39 10.31
C LEU A 249 -6.72 -6.23 10.90
N GLY A 250 -7.75 -5.77 10.18
CA GLY A 250 -8.68 -4.76 10.66
C GLY A 250 -9.43 -5.18 11.92
N LEU A 251 -9.86 -6.44 12.01
CA LEU A 251 -10.52 -6.98 13.21
C LEU A 251 -9.57 -7.03 14.41
N LEU A 252 -8.31 -7.42 14.22
CA LEU A 252 -7.30 -7.38 15.29
C LEU A 252 -7.07 -5.93 15.78
N ARG A 253 -6.97 -4.99 14.84
CA ARG A 253 -6.86 -3.56 15.16
C ARG A 253 -8.08 -3.03 15.93
N GLU A 254 -9.28 -3.46 15.57
CA GLU A 254 -10.50 -3.08 16.30
C GLU A 254 -10.51 -3.57 17.74
N GLN A 255 -9.94 -4.75 18.03
CA GLN A 255 -9.81 -5.24 19.42
C GLN A 255 -8.99 -4.28 20.27
N ILE A 256 -7.89 -3.76 19.73
CA ILE A 256 -7.04 -2.76 20.39
C ILE A 256 -7.83 -1.48 20.66
N LEU A 257 -8.58 -0.98 19.66
CA LEU A 257 -9.34 0.26 19.82
C LEU A 257 -10.47 0.14 20.85
N ARG A 258 -11.13 -1.02 20.93
CA ARG A 258 -12.18 -1.27 21.93
C ARG A 258 -11.65 -1.29 23.36
N PHE A 259 -10.37 -1.65 23.56
CA PHE A 259 -9.72 -1.55 24.86
C PHE A 259 -9.39 -0.10 25.25
N ALA A 260 -9.12 0.77 24.27
CA ALA A 260 -8.72 2.16 24.49
C ALA A 260 -9.91 3.14 24.66
N ALA A 261 -11.14 2.69 24.42
CA ALA A 261 -12.37 3.48 24.49
C ALA A 261 -13.05 3.35 25.87
#